data_AF-A0AA96Z557-F1
#
_entry.id   AF-A0AA96Z557-F1
#
_cell.length_a   1.000
_cell.length_b   1.000
_cell.length_c   1.000
_cell.angle_alpha   90.00
_cell.angle_beta   90.00
_cell.angle_gamma   90.00
#
_symmetry.space_group_name_H-M   'P 1'
#
loop_
_entity.id
_entity.type
_entity.pdbx_description
1 polymer ?
#
loop_
_entity_poly.entity_id
_entity_poly.type
_entity_poly.pdbx_seq_one_letter_code
_entity_poly.pdbx_strand_id
1 'polypeptide(L)'
;MKSKLIFFLFFNFFASIVFSQKAEKFDYEFLGVLMLNKTQLYSYKLEFNIDKDSIRGYSYTDIEGDNETKSYVFGTFDENTNELMFEEKDVLYTKSDVLTDEFCFIKSRGKLKLRSAKKSFDSDFEGVYPNGEVCASGKIKIVGTKFVQKKLKKIYKKVKKKKRIDSVVKEKLRPDKILTKFGKTNLNEDETITIFLNKNQAKFEIWDYGKEDGDIVDVYINGKKVLANLKLKTEKKKLLINLKKGSNTIEVKTINSGKIKTNTAKIKIYEANRFYEFLSNINKGKSAKINIVVK
;
A
#
# COMPACT_ATOMS: atom_id res chain seq x y z
N MET A 1 11.25 70.60 -22.93
CA MET A 1 11.66 69.18 -23.01
C MET A 1 11.36 68.49 -21.70
N LYS A 2 10.27 67.72 -21.61
CA LYS A 2 9.90 66.92 -20.43
C LYS A 2 10.29 65.47 -20.69
N SER A 3 11.29 64.98 -19.97
CA SER A 3 11.75 63.58 -20.02
C SER A 3 10.71 62.69 -19.33
N LYS A 4 10.17 61.71 -20.06
CA LYS A 4 9.29 60.68 -19.53
C LYS A 4 10.15 59.57 -18.90
N LEU A 5 10.12 59.47 -17.58
CA LEU A 5 10.71 58.37 -16.83
C LEU A 5 9.80 57.14 -16.96
N ILE A 6 10.24 56.15 -17.75
CA ILE A 6 9.57 54.86 -17.90
C ILE A 6 9.87 54.02 -16.66
N PHE A 7 8.87 53.83 -15.80
CA PHE A 7 8.98 52.94 -14.64
C PHE A 7 8.69 51.50 -15.09
N PHE A 8 9.74 50.71 -15.21
CA PHE A 8 9.69 49.30 -15.58
C PHE A 8 9.12 48.47 -14.41
N LEU A 9 7.87 48.04 -14.53
CA LEU A 9 7.20 47.12 -13.61
C LEU A 9 7.72 45.68 -13.86
N PHE A 10 8.91 45.36 -13.35
CA PHE A 10 9.38 43.98 -13.21
C PHE A 10 8.95 43.44 -11.83
N PHE A 11 7.67 43.10 -11.68
CA PHE A 11 7.23 42.33 -10.51
C PHE A 11 7.18 40.85 -10.88
N ASN A 12 8.25 40.17 -10.47
CA ASN A 12 8.51 38.74 -10.48
C ASN A 12 7.25 37.87 -10.36
N PHE A 13 6.91 37.20 -11.46
CA PHE A 13 5.99 36.08 -11.49
C PHE A 13 6.72 34.86 -10.90
N PHE A 14 6.81 34.79 -9.57
CA PHE A 14 7.21 33.57 -8.87
C PHE A 14 6.11 32.53 -9.10
N ALA A 15 6.26 31.74 -10.15
CA ALA A 15 5.47 30.54 -10.38
C ALA A 15 5.77 29.56 -9.23
N SER A 16 4.92 29.59 -8.20
CA SER A 16 4.82 28.57 -7.18
C SER A 16 4.44 27.25 -7.87
N ILE A 17 5.43 26.48 -8.32
CA ILE A 17 5.22 25.09 -8.71
C ILE A 17 4.94 24.34 -7.41
N VAL A 18 3.68 24.36 -7.00
CA VAL A 18 3.16 23.47 -5.96
C VAL A 18 3.19 22.07 -6.56
N PHE A 19 4.29 21.34 -6.36
CA PHE A 19 4.29 19.89 -6.49
C PHE A 19 3.40 19.33 -5.38
N SER A 20 2.10 19.39 -5.60
CA SER A 20 1.13 18.59 -4.85
C SER A 20 1.49 17.13 -5.11
N GLN A 21 2.02 16.45 -4.10
CA GLN A 21 2.27 15.02 -4.13
C GLN A 21 0.91 14.31 -4.18
N LYS A 22 0.33 14.20 -5.38
CA LYS A 22 -0.87 13.39 -5.61
C LYS A 22 -0.55 11.97 -5.15
N ALA A 23 -1.39 11.45 -4.27
CA ALA A 23 -1.46 10.01 -4.06
C ALA A 23 -1.62 9.34 -5.43
N GLU A 24 -0.87 8.27 -5.66
CA GLU A 24 -0.93 7.50 -6.90
C GLU A 24 -2.39 7.08 -7.12
N LYS A 25 -3.01 7.67 -8.15
CA LYS A 25 -4.43 7.49 -8.42
C LYS A 25 -4.54 6.40 -9.49
N PHE A 26 -5.24 5.33 -9.14
CA PHE A 26 -5.58 4.27 -10.07
C PHE A 26 -6.97 4.53 -10.66
N ASP A 27 -7.08 4.44 -11.98
CA ASP A 27 -8.36 4.59 -12.68
C ASP A 27 -9.22 3.33 -12.54
N TYR A 28 -8.55 2.18 -12.37
CA TYR A 28 -9.17 0.88 -12.21
C TYR A 28 -8.74 0.25 -10.90
N GLU A 29 -9.72 0.07 -10.00
CA GLU A 29 -9.53 -0.60 -8.71
C GLU A 29 -10.57 -1.71 -8.56
N PHE A 30 -10.08 -2.93 -8.33
CA PHE A 30 -10.89 -4.12 -8.14
C PHE A 30 -10.53 -4.81 -6.83
N LEU A 31 -11.54 -5.39 -6.17
CA LEU A 31 -11.40 -6.10 -4.91
C LEU A 31 -12.26 -7.37 -4.93
N GLY A 32 -11.73 -8.44 -4.36
CA GLY A 32 -12.44 -9.71 -4.23
C GLY A 32 -11.52 -10.78 -3.68
N VAL A 33 -11.52 -11.94 -4.33
CA VAL A 33 -10.83 -13.13 -3.83
C VAL A 33 -9.99 -13.81 -4.91
N LEU A 34 -8.85 -14.33 -4.48
CA LEU A 34 -8.06 -15.35 -5.14
C LEU A 34 -8.45 -16.70 -4.53
N MET A 35 -8.83 -17.66 -5.35
CA MET A 35 -9.31 -18.97 -4.91
C MET A 35 -8.33 -20.03 -5.38
N LEU A 36 -7.54 -20.58 -4.45
CA LEU A 36 -6.67 -21.72 -4.70
C LEU A 36 -7.49 -22.97 -4.41
N ASN A 37 -7.56 -23.88 -5.39
CA ASN A 37 -8.42 -25.06 -5.31
C ASN A 37 -9.89 -24.67 -4.95
N LYS A 38 -10.68 -25.58 -4.36
CA LYS A 38 -12.09 -25.31 -4.02
C LYS A 38 -12.31 -24.64 -2.65
N THR A 39 -11.28 -24.55 -1.80
CA THR A 39 -11.47 -24.22 -0.37
C THR A 39 -10.59 -23.09 0.15
N GLN A 40 -9.42 -22.83 -0.44
CA GLN A 40 -8.52 -21.78 0.04
C GLN A 40 -8.86 -20.45 -0.63
N LEU A 41 -9.16 -19.44 0.17
CA LEU A 41 -9.57 -18.12 -0.26
C LEU A 41 -8.63 -17.08 0.33
N TYR A 42 -7.96 -16.32 -0.53
CA TYR A 42 -7.18 -15.16 -0.14
C TYR A 42 -7.88 -13.91 -0.61
N SER A 43 -7.83 -12.85 0.19
CA SER A 43 -8.27 -11.54 -0.27
C SER A 43 -7.34 -11.10 -1.41
N TYR A 44 -7.93 -10.52 -2.47
CA TYR A 44 -7.17 -10.09 -3.64
C TYR A 44 -7.67 -8.73 -4.13
N LYS A 45 -6.73 -7.83 -4.33
CA LYS A 45 -6.98 -6.49 -4.88
C LYS A 45 -6.08 -6.28 -6.09
N LEU A 46 -6.64 -5.69 -7.13
CA LEU A 46 -5.92 -5.34 -8.35
C LEU A 46 -6.20 -3.88 -8.69
N GLU A 47 -5.14 -3.08 -8.81
CA GLU A 47 -5.21 -1.66 -9.14
C GLU A 47 -4.28 -1.38 -10.30
N PHE A 48 -4.76 -0.73 -11.35
CA PHE A 48 -3.92 -0.41 -12.50
C PHE A 48 -4.42 0.80 -13.28
N ASN A 49 -3.51 1.37 -14.06
CA ASN A 49 -3.79 2.34 -15.10
C ASN A 49 -3.55 1.70 -16.46
N ILE A 50 -4.28 2.18 -17.46
CA ILE A 50 -4.12 1.78 -18.85
C ILE A 50 -3.42 2.93 -19.58
N ASP A 51 -2.30 2.63 -20.23
CA ASP A 51 -1.59 3.54 -21.12
C ASP A 51 -1.49 2.87 -22.50
N LYS A 52 -2.31 3.37 -23.43
CA LYS A 52 -2.62 2.72 -24.71
C LYS A 52 -3.17 1.32 -24.46
N ASP A 53 -2.47 0.28 -24.92
CA ASP A 53 -2.86 -1.11 -24.70
C ASP A 53 -2.12 -1.75 -23.53
N SER A 54 -1.18 -1.03 -22.90
CA SER A 54 -0.40 -1.55 -21.77
C SER A 54 -1.05 -1.21 -20.44
N ILE A 55 -0.99 -2.13 -19.48
CA ILE A 55 -1.40 -1.86 -18.11
C ILE A 55 -0.20 -1.86 -17.17
N ARG A 56 -0.24 -0.99 -16.17
CA ARG A 56 0.72 -0.97 -15.06
C ARG A 56 0.02 -0.69 -13.75
N GLY A 57 0.42 -1.39 -12.70
CA GLY A 57 -0.16 -1.18 -11.38
C GLY A 57 0.35 -2.16 -10.34
N TYR A 58 -0.54 -2.51 -9.42
CA TYR A 58 -0.23 -3.38 -8.28
C TYR A 58 -1.33 -4.38 -8.02
N SER A 59 -0.93 -5.55 -7.54
CA SER A 59 -1.80 -6.49 -6.85
C SER A 59 -1.50 -6.50 -5.35
N TYR A 60 -2.48 -6.91 -4.57
CA TYR A 60 -2.35 -7.19 -3.15
C TYR A 60 -3.02 -8.52 -2.87
N THR A 61 -2.28 -9.45 -2.30
CA THR A 61 -2.75 -10.78 -1.90
C THR A 61 -2.69 -10.89 -0.39
N ASP A 62 -3.65 -11.63 0.19
CA ASP A 62 -3.72 -11.91 1.62
C ASP A 62 -3.72 -10.64 2.49
N ILE A 63 -4.48 -9.63 2.07
CA ILE A 63 -4.67 -8.35 2.76
C ILE A 63 -5.14 -8.60 4.20
N GLU A 64 -4.39 -8.06 5.15
CA GLU A 64 -4.49 -8.25 6.60
C GLU A 64 -4.25 -9.69 7.09
N GLY A 65 -3.73 -10.57 6.22
CA GLY A 65 -3.27 -11.91 6.58
C GLY A 65 -1.76 -11.95 6.83
N ASP A 66 -1.30 -13.13 7.25
CA ASP A 66 0.09 -13.36 7.66
C ASP A 66 1.06 -13.25 6.47
N ASN A 67 0.58 -13.45 5.24
CA ASN A 67 1.40 -13.41 4.03
C ASN A 67 1.03 -12.23 3.12
N GLU A 68 0.49 -11.14 3.68
CA GLU A 68 0.15 -9.94 2.92
C GLU A 68 1.29 -9.54 2.00
N THR A 69 1.05 -9.54 0.70
CA THR A 69 2.07 -9.29 -0.32
C THR A 69 1.53 -8.33 -1.35
N LYS A 70 2.31 -7.29 -1.65
CA LYS A 70 2.02 -6.36 -2.72
C LYS A 70 3.03 -6.55 -3.84
N SER A 71 2.54 -6.82 -5.04
CA SER A 71 3.36 -7.09 -6.21
C SER A 71 3.14 -6.06 -7.31
N TYR A 72 4.17 -5.80 -8.11
CA TYR A 72 4.07 -5.04 -9.34
C TYR A 72 3.35 -5.86 -10.40
N VAL A 73 2.38 -5.25 -11.09
CA VAL A 73 1.60 -5.86 -12.16
C VAL A 73 1.85 -5.15 -13.48
N PHE A 74 2.08 -5.96 -14.51
CA PHE A 74 2.21 -5.53 -15.90
C PHE A 74 1.33 -6.38 -16.80
N GLY A 75 0.97 -5.86 -17.96
CA GLY A 75 0.18 -6.63 -18.93
C GLY A 75 -0.42 -5.77 -20.01
N THR A 76 -1.54 -6.23 -20.57
CA THR A 76 -2.23 -5.57 -21.67
C THR A 76 -3.74 -5.59 -21.51
N PHE A 77 -4.41 -4.60 -22.10
CA PHE A 77 -5.86 -4.55 -22.23
C PHE A 77 -6.25 -4.30 -23.68
N ASP A 78 -7.05 -5.20 -24.25
CA ASP A 78 -7.65 -5.04 -25.58
C ASP A 78 -9.08 -4.53 -25.44
N GLU A 79 -9.33 -3.30 -25.88
CA GLU A 79 -10.65 -2.67 -25.80
C GLU A 79 -11.71 -3.32 -26.70
N ASN A 80 -11.29 -3.88 -27.86
CA ASN A 80 -12.20 -4.50 -28.83
C ASN A 80 -12.76 -5.79 -28.26
N THR A 81 -11.89 -6.62 -27.68
CA THR A 81 -12.27 -7.91 -27.12
C THR A 81 -12.60 -7.85 -25.64
N ASN A 82 -12.42 -6.69 -24.99
CA ASN A 82 -12.50 -6.49 -23.53
C ASN A 82 -11.66 -7.52 -22.75
N GLU A 83 -10.48 -7.85 -23.28
CA GLU A 83 -9.60 -8.85 -22.69
C GLU A 83 -8.49 -8.18 -21.90
N LEU A 84 -8.38 -8.56 -20.63
CA LEU A 84 -7.29 -8.16 -19.75
C LEU A 84 -6.35 -9.34 -19.58
N MET A 85 -5.08 -9.12 -19.84
CA MET A 85 -3.99 -10.03 -19.50
C MET A 85 -3.05 -9.31 -18.55
N PHE A 86 -2.68 -9.96 -17.46
CA PHE A 86 -1.70 -9.39 -16.53
C PHE A 86 -0.86 -10.48 -15.88
N GLU A 87 0.31 -10.06 -15.43
CA GLU A 87 1.26 -10.86 -14.66
C GLU A 87 1.90 -10.02 -13.56
N GLU A 88 2.11 -10.64 -12.42
CA GLU A 88 2.97 -10.13 -11.36
C GLU A 88 4.43 -10.39 -11.73
N LYS A 89 5.32 -9.43 -11.45
CA LYS A 89 6.74 -9.54 -11.84
C LYS A 89 7.76 -9.35 -10.72
N ASP A 90 7.40 -8.60 -9.69
CA ASP A 90 8.30 -8.29 -8.59
C ASP A 90 7.49 -7.93 -7.35
N VAL A 91 8.06 -8.16 -6.18
CA VAL A 91 7.42 -7.86 -4.89
C VAL A 91 7.82 -6.45 -4.45
N LEU A 92 6.84 -5.58 -4.20
CA LEU A 92 7.08 -4.28 -3.56
C LEU A 92 7.31 -4.47 -2.06
N TYR A 93 6.43 -5.20 -1.38
CA TYR A 93 6.63 -5.60 0.00
C TYR A 93 5.88 -6.90 0.30
N THR A 94 6.30 -7.58 1.35
CA THR A 94 5.65 -8.80 1.84
C THR A 94 5.77 -8.93 3.36
N LYS A 95 4.77 -9.53 4.00
CA LYS A 95 4.83 -10.02 5.39
C LYS A 95 5.29 -11.47 5.49
N SER A 96 5.38 -12.17 4.36
CA SER A 96 5.83 -13.56 4.31
C SER A 96 7.33 -13.67 4.61
N ASP A 97 7.70 -14.77 5.26
CA ASP A 97 9.10 -15.12 5.54
C ASP A 97 9.85 -15.69 4.31
N VAL A 98 9.14 -15.83 3.18
CA VAL A 98 9.63 -16.44 1.94
C VAL A 98 10.68 -15.56 1.23
N LEU A 99 11.71 -16.19 0.64
CA LEU A 99 12.77 -15.51 -0.10
C LEU A 99 12.29 -15.05 -1.50
N THR A 100 12.99 -14.07 -2.09
CA THR A 100 12.57 -13.44 -3.37
C THR A 100 12.43 -14.41 -4.55
N ASP A 101 13.24 -15.46 -4.56
CA ASP A 101 13.30 -16.51 -5.59
C ASP A 101 12.23 -17.59 -5.43
N GLU A 102 11.52 -17.60 -4.30
CA GLU A 102 10.47 -18.55 -3.97
C GLU A 102 9.06 -17.94 -4.09
N PHE A 103 8.93 -16.70 -4.59
CA PHE A 103 7.62 -16.07 -4.76
C PHE A 103 6.85 -16.65 -5.95
N CYS A 104 5.61 -17.06 -5.68
CA CYS A 104 4.67 -17.55 -6.67
C CYS A 104 3.89 -16.38 -7.30
N PHE A 105 4.30 -15.95 -8.50
CA PHE A 105 3.72 -14.77 -9.17
C PHE A 105 2.48 -15.12 -10.00
N ILE A 106 1.41 -14.34 -9.82
CA ILE A 106 0.14 -14.59 -10.50
C ILE A 106 0.18 -14.08 -11.95
N LYS A 107 -0.24 -14.94 -12.87
CA LYS A 107 -0.55 -14.62 -14.27
C LYS A 107 -2.00 -14.98 -14.57
N SER A 108 -2.74 -14.06 -15.20
CA SER A 108 -4.14 -14.30 -15.55
C SER A 108 -4.51 -13.59 -16.85
N ARG A 109 -5.43 -14.21 -17.60
CA ARG A 109 -6.00 -13.67 -18.84
C ARG A 109 -7.49 -13.92 -18.83
N GLY A 110 -8.31 -12.90 -19.07
CA GLY A 110 -9.77 -13.08 -19.09
C GLY A 110 -10.55 -11.82 -19.48
N LYS A 111 -11.88 -11.93 -19.49
CA LYS A 111 -12.75 -10.82 -19.89
C LYS A 111 -12.98 -9.82 -18.76
N LEU A 112 -12.66 -8.55 -19.02
CA LEU A 112 -12.90 -7.43 -18.12
C LEU A 112 -14.21 -6.71 -18.46
N LYS A 113 -15.23 -6.87 -17.62
CA LYS A 113 -16.57 -6.32 -17.88
C LYS A 113 -16.69 -4.86 -17.40
N LEU A 114 -16.10 -3.90 -18.12
CA LEU A 114 -16.07 -2.47 -17.73
C LEU A 114 -17.43 -1.74 -17.83
N ARG A 115 -18.31 -2.16 -18.74
CA ARG A 115 -19.63 -1.54 -18.96
C ARG A 115 -20.70 -1.99 -17.96
N SER A 116 -20.42 -3.02 -17.17
CA SER A 116 -21.37 -3.55 -16.19
C SER A 116 -21.46 -2.67 -14.94
N ALA A 117 -22.63 -2.61 -14.30
CA ALA A 117 -22.84 -1.82 -13.07
C ALA A 117 -21.92 -2.22 -11.90
N LYS A 118 -21.40 -3.46 -11.89
CA LYS A 118 -20.45 -3.90 -10.87
C LYS A 118 -18.98 -3.67 -11.25
N LYS A 119 -18.66 -3.61 -12.55
CA LYS A 119 -17.33 -3.86 -13.13
C LYS A 119 -16.70 -5.13 -12.58
N SER A 120 -16.29 -6.07 -13.41
CA SER A 120 -15.78 -7.35 -12.88
C SER A 120 -14.78 -8.02 -13.78
N PHE A 121 -13.87 -8.74 -13.14
CA PHE A 121 -12.95 -9.67 -13.75
C PHE A 121 -13.11 -11.01 -13.04
N ASP A 122 -13.40 -12.05 -13.82
CA ASP A 122 -13.56 -13.43 -13.37
C ASP A 122 -12.74 -14.26 -14.34
N SER A 123 -11.66 -14.87 -13.86
CA SER A 123 -10.78 -15.66 -14.70
C SER A 123 -10.02 -16.71 -13.92
N ASP A 124 -9.50 -17.70 -14.64
CA ASP A 124 -8.50 -18.62 -14.13
C ASP A 124 -7.13 -17.90 -14.04
N PHE A 125 -6.29 -18.35 -13.12
CA PHE A 125 -4.91 -17.88 -13.00
C PHE A 125 -3.94 -19.04 -12.82
N GLU A 126 -2.70 -18.80 -13.21
CA GLU A 126 -1.55 -19.65 -12.92
C GLU A 126 -0.58 -18.85 -12.07
N GLY A 127 -0.11 -19.44 -10.99
CA GLY A 127 1.03 -18.96 -10.23
C GLY A 127 2.30 -19.56 -10.80
N VAL A 128 3.32 -18.74 -11.04
CA VAL A 128 4.58 -19.16 -11.63
C VAL A 128 5.75 -18.63 -10.79
N TYR A 129 6.71 -19.50 -10.47
CA TYR A 129 7.97 -19.10 -9.85
C TYR A 129 8.87 -18.33 -10.84
N PRO A 130 9.90 -17.60 -10.37
CA PRO A 130 10.84 -16.92 -11.25
C PRO A 130 11.57 -17.84 -12.24
N ASN A 131 11.73 -19.12 -11.91
CA ASN A 131 12.32 -20.15 -12.78
C ASN A 131 11.36 -20.65 -13.88
N GLY A 132 10.10 -20.21 -13.87
CA GLY A 132 9.07 -20.60 -14.84
C GLY A 132 8.22 -21.80 -14.43
N GLU A 133 8.51 -22.45 -13.31
CA GLU A 133 7.72 -23.59 -12.81
C GLU A 133 6.37 -23.12 -12.25
N VAL A 134 5.32 -23.88 -12.52
CA VAL A 134 3.97 -23.59 -12.01
C VAL A 134 3.89 -23.97 -10.54
N CYS A 135 3.59 -23.00 -9.69
CA CYS A 135 3.48 -23.15 -8.23
C CYS A 135 2.04 -23.20 -7.73
N ALA A 136 1.09 -22.64 -8.48
CA ALA A 136 -0.31 -22.64 -8.11
C ALA A 136 -1.22 -22.52 -9.33
N SER A 137 -2.49 -22.90 -9.18
CA SER A 137 -3.54 -22.55 -10.13
C SER A 137 -4.85 -22.32 -9.39
N GLY A 138 -5.75 -21.57 -10.00
CA GLY A 138 -7.02 -21.28 -9.37
C GLY A 138 -7.85 -20.23 -10.12
N LYS A 139 -8.73 -19.55 -9.38
CA LYS A 139 -9.63 -18.53 -9.95
C LYS A 139 -9.52 -17.19 -9.23
N ILE A 140 -9.54 -16.12 -10.00
CA ILE A 140 -9.65 -14.74 -9.53
C ILE A 140 -11.10 -14.29 -9.72
N LYS A 141 -11.72 -13.81 -8.65
CA LYS A 141 -13.05 -13.17 -8.71
C LYS A 141 -13.02 -11.82 -8.02
N ILE A 142 -12.95 -10.77 -8.83
CA ILE A 142 -12.85 -9.40 -8.36
C ILE A 142 -13.88 -8.48 -9.01
N VAL A 143 -14.35 -7.50 -8.24
CA VAL A 143 -15.34 -6.52 -8.68
C VAL A 143 -14.87 -5.10 -8.34
N GLY A 144 -15.38 -4.09 -9.04
CA GLY A 144 -14.95 -2.72 -8.83
C GLY A 144 -15.16 -2.27 -7.38
N THR A 145 -14.16 -1.61 -6.79
CA THR A 145 -14.20 -1.17 -5.38
C THR A 145 -15.45 -0.34 -5.07
N LYS A 146 -15.85 0.56 -5.97
CA LYS A 146 -17.10 1.36 -5.86
C LYS A 146 -18.35 0.49 -5.67
N PHE A 147 -18.42 -0.67 -6.33
CA PHE A 147 -19.53 -1.61 -6.16
C PHE A 147 -19.51 -2.27 -4.78
N VAL A 148 -18.33 -2.69 -4.31
CA VAL A 148 -18.13 -3.22 -2.94
C VAL A 148 -18.57 -2.20 -1.91
N GLN A 149 -18.11 -0.94 -2.03
CA GLN A 149 -18.49 0.16 -1.14
C GLN A 149 -20.02 0.32 -1.04
N LYS A 150 -20.73 0.29 -2.18
CA LYS A 150 -22.19 0.40 -2.23
C LYS A 150 -22.87 -0.78 -1.53
N LYS A 151 -22.37 -2.00 -1.70
CA LYS A 151 -22.91 -3.21 -1.06
C LYS A 151 -22.66 -3.22 0.44
N LEU A 152 -21.45 -2.88 0.89
CA LEU A 152 -21.11 -2.74 2.31
C LEU A 152 -22.01 -1.72 3.02
N LYS A 153 -22.23 -0.55 2.43
CA LYS A 153 -23.17 0.46 2.98
C LYS A 153 -24.59 -0.09 3.13
N LYS A 154 -25.08 -0.89 2.19
CA LYS A 154 -26.41 -1.53 2.27
C LYS A 154 -26.47 -2.58 3.39
N ILE A 155 -25.45 -3.43 3.51
CA ILE A 155 -25.35 -4.45 4.56
C ILE A 155 -25.29 -3.78 5.93
N TYR A 156 -24.42 -2.78 6.08
CA TYR A 156 -24.27 -2.03 7.32
C TYR A 156 -25.56 -1.34 7.77
N LYS A 157 -26.34 -0.75 6.84
CA LYS A 157 -27.68 -0.19 7.16
C LYS A 157 -28.62 -1.24 7.75
N LYS A 158 -28.56 -2.50 7.30
CA LYS A 158 -29.36 -3.60 7.86
C LYS A 158 -28.84 -4.04 9.23
N VAL A 159 -27.52 -4.17 9.38
CA VAL A 159 -26.84 -4.55 10.63
C VAL A 159 -27.07 -3.52 11.73
N LYS A 160 -26.95 -2.22 11.41
CA LYS A 160 -27.14 -1.11 12.36
C LYS A 160 -28.53 -1.13 13.04
N LYS A 161 -29.57 -1.56 12.31
CA LYS A 161 -30.95 -1.66 12.81
C LYS A 161 -31.20 -2.87 13.73
N LYS A 162 -30.29 -3.86 13.76
CA LYS A 162 -30.45 -5.04 14.61
C LYS A 162 -29.98 -4.73 16.04
N LYS A 163 -30.91 -4.82 17.00
CA LYS A 163 -30.62 -4.61 18.44
C LYS A 163 -29.69 -5.69 19.02
N ARG A 164 -29.79 -6.94 18.53
CA ARG A 164 -28.99 -8.10 18.98
C ARG A 164 -27.50 -8.05 18.64
N ILE A 165 -27.05 -7.07 17.85
CA ILE A 165 -25.64 -6.94 17.47
C ILE A 165 -25.02 -5.85 18.32
N ASP A 166 -23.96 -6.21 19.04
CA ASP A 166 -23.23 -5.33 19.94
C ASP A 166 -22.63 -4.10 19.20
N SER A 167 -22.45 -2.99 19.93
CA SER A 167 -21.90 -1.75 19.41
C SER A 167 -20.46 -1.92 18.89
N VAL A 168 -19.64 -2.76 19.51
CA VAL A 168 -18.27 -3.09 19.10
C VAL A 168 -18.26 -3.79 17.74
N VAL A 169 -19.16 -4.77 17.55
CA VAL A 169 -19.28 -5.49 16.26
C VAL A 169 -19.78 -4.55 15.16
N LYS A 170 -20.76 -3.70 15.47
CA LYS A 170 -21.23 -2.67 14.53
C LYS A 170 -20.10 -1.73 14.11
N GLU A 171 -19.29 -1.30 15.07
CA GLU A 171 -18.17 -0.40 14.80
C GLU A 171 -17.09 -1.08 13.93
N LYS A 172 -16.78 -2.37 14.17
CA LYS A 172 -15.87 -3.16 13.30
C LYS A 172 -16.42 -3.35 11.88
N LEU A 173 -17.74 -3.48 11.73
CA LEU A 173 -18.41 -3.69 10.44
C LEU A 173 -18.68 -2.40 9.65
N ARG A 174 -18.21 -1.26 10.13
CA ARG A 174 -18.37 0.02 9.44
C ARG A 174 -17.70 0.00 8.07
N PRO A 175 -18.40 0.43 6.99
CA PRO A 175 -17.84 0.40 5.65
C PRO A 175 -16.52 1.16 5.54
N ASP A 176 -16.41 2.33 6.16
CA ASP A 176 -15.20 3.13 6.20
C ASP A 176 -14.01 2.35 6.80
N LYS A 177 -14.20 1.67 7.93
CA LYS A 177 -13.14 0.86 8.56
C LYS A 177 -12.73 -0.36 7.74
N ILE A 178 -13.70 -1.04 7.13
CA ILE A 178 -13.42 -2.18 6.26
C ILE A 178 -12.62 -1.71 5.03
N LEU A 179 -13.03 -0.62 4.40
CA LEU A 179 -12.38 -0.11 3.19
C LEU A 179 -10.97 0.42 3.45
N THR A 180 -10.72 0.99 4.62
CA THR A 180 -9.37 1.46 4.97
C THR A 180 -8.35 0.33 5.05
N LYS A 181 -8.76 -0.88 5.45
CA LYS A 181 -7.90 -2.07 5.47
C LYS A 181 -7.37 -2.44 4.07
N PHE A 182 -8.17 -2.20 3.03
CA PHE A 182 -7.78 -2.47 1.66
C PHE A 182 -7.01 -1.32 0.98
N GLY A 183 -6.88 -0.18 1.64
CA GLY A 183 -6.32 1.04 1.04
C GLY A 183 -4.96 1.46 1.58
N LYS A 184 -4.45 0.79 2.62
CA LYS A 184 -3.22 1.18 3.32
C LYS A 184 -2.44 -0.06 3.72
N THR A 185 -1.12 0.03 3.62
CA THR A 185 -0.23 -0.99 4.17
C THR A 185 0.05 -0.65 5.62
N ASN A 186 -0.40 -1.52 6.52
CA ASN A 186 -0.26 -1.34 7.96
C ASN A 186 0.99 -2.07 8.46
N LEU A 187 1.74 -1.40 9.33
CA LEU A 187 2.82 -1.97 10.12
C LEU A 187 2.31 -2.08 11.56
N ASN A 188 1.82 -3.26 11.94
CA ASN A 188 1.26 -3.48 13.28
C ASN A 188 2.34 -3.94 14.28
N GLU A 189 1.97 -3.97 15.56
CA GLU A 189 2.85 -4.45 16.62
C GLU A 189 3.33 -5.89 16.39
N ASP A 190 4.59 -6.13 16.70
CA ASP A 190 5.25 -7.43 16.61
C ASP A 190 5.27 -8.03 15.16
N GLU A 191 4.90 -7.24 14.14
CA GLU A 191 5.02 -7.61 12.72
C GLU A 191 6.38 -7.23 12.13
N THR A 192 6.80 -8.02 11.12
CA THR A 192 7.93 -7.70 10.24
C THR A 192 7.43 -7.59 8.80
N ILE A 193 7.74 -6.49 8.12
CA ILE A 193 7.53 -6.35 6.68
C ILE A 193 8.88 -6.38 5.99
N THR A 194 9.00 -7.14 4.90
CA THR A 194 10.18 -7.17 4.06
C THR A 194 9.99 -6.31 2.81
N ILE A 195 10.99 -5.48 2.51
CA ILE A 195 11.12 -4.74 1.24
C ILE A 195 12.45 -5.04 0.57
N PHE A 196 12.48 -4.87 -0.75
CA PHE A 196 13.65 -5.16 -1.58
C PHE A 196 14.18 -3.90 -2.24
N LEU A 197 15.46 -3.62 -2.00
CA LEU A 197 16.18 -2.47 -2.54
C LEU A 197 17.35 -2.94 -3.43
N ASN A 198 17.71 -2.14 -4.42
CA ASN A 198 18.85 -2.36 -5.32
C ASN A 198 20.07 -1.52 -4.94
N LYS A 199 19.88 -0.48 -4.12
CA LYS A 199 20.92 0.43 -3.66
C LYS A 199 21.14 0.27 -2.17
N ASN A 200 22.40 0.39 -1.77
CA ASN A 200 22.83 0.38 -0.38
C ASN A 200 22.56 1.70 0.37
N GLN A 201 21.75 2.59 -0.20
CA GLN A 201 21.39 3.85 0.41
C GLN A 201 19.93 4.16 0.12
N ALA A 202 19.19 4.54 1.17
CA ALA A 202 17.79 4.91 1.07
C ALA A 202 17.50 6.17 1.87
N LYS A 203 16.46 6.89 1.48
CA LYS A 203 15.95 8.01 2.28
C LYS A 203 14.77 7.52 3.10
N PHE A 204 14.85 7.67 4.42
CA PHE A 204 13.80 7.35 5.37
C PHE A 204 13.09 8.63 5.82
N GLU A 205 11.76 8.62 5.79
CA GLU A 205 10.90 9.68 6.33
C GLU A 205 9.93 9.08 7.34
N ILE A 206 9.74 9.76 8.48
CA ILE A 206 8.72 9.42 9.49
C ILE A 206 8.03 10.68 10.00
N TRP A 207 6.70 10.63 10.14
CA TRP A 207 5.89 11.75 10.61
C TRP A 207 4.54 11.28 11.15
N ASP A 208 3.80 12.18 11.81
CA ASP A 208 2.42 11.96 12.24
C ASP A 208 1.48 12.16 11.04
N TYR A 209 0.80 11.10 10.61
CA TYR A 209 -0.17 11.19 9.51
C TYR A 209 -1.58 11.60 9.98
N GLY A 210 -1.85 11.50 11.27
CA GLY A 210 -3.13 11.83 11.87
C GLY A 210 -3.16 13.26 12.38
N LYS A 211 -3.28 13.39 13.70
CA LYS A 211 -3.32 14.67 14.40
C LYS A 211 -2.22 14.61 15.44
N GLU A 212 -1.41 15.67 15.55
CA GLU A 212 -0.36 15.77 16.56
C GLU A 212 -0.95 15.64 17.97
N ASP A 213 -0.92 14.42 18.50
CA ASP A 213 -1.54 14.06 19.77
C ASP A 213 -0.52 13.64 20.82
N GLY A 214 0.77 13.71 20.47
CA GLY A 214 1.89 13.52 21.39
C GLY A 214 2.59 12.17 21.26
N ASP A 215 2.42 11.48 20.13
CA ASP A 215 3.20 10.29 19.80
C ASP A 215 4.72 10.53 19.92
N ILE A 216 5.41 9.58 20.56
CA ILE A 216 6.87 9.57 20.71
C ILE A 216 7.39 8.20 20.31
N VAL A 217 8.37 8.17 19.42
CA VAL A 217 8.99 6.93 18.94
C VAL A 217 10.51 6.97 19.03
N ASP A 218 11.10 5.78 19.20
CA ASP A 218 12.51 5.53 18.92
C ASP A 218 12.62 4.80 17.57
N VAL A 219 13.67 5.11 16.81
CA VAL A 219 14.00 4.38 15.58
C VAL A 219 15.39 3.78 15.71
N TYR A 220 15.49 2.48 15.42
CA TYR A 220 16.74 1.72 15.42
C TYR A 220 17.02 1.23 14.00
N ILE A 221 18.30 1.25 13.61
CA ILE A 221 18.79 0.66 12.37
C ILE A 221 19.87 -0.34 12.72
N ASN A 222 19.65 -1.61 12.36
CA ASN A 222 20.54 -2.72 12.69
C ASN A 222 20.88 -2.75 14.19
N GLY A 223 19.86 -2.57 15.05
CA GLY A 223 19.98 -2.52 16.51
C GLY A 223 20.53 -1.21 17.09
N LYS A 224 21.09 -0.31 16.27
CA LYS A 224 21.60 0.99 16.74
C LYS A 224 20.48 2.02 16.75
N LYS A 225 20.23 2.65 17.90
CA LYS A 225 19.28 3.78 18.00
C LYS A 225 19.80 4.97 17.20
N VAL A 226 19.04 5.39 16.18
CA VAL A 226 19.39 6.53 15.31
C VAL A 226 18.51 7.75 15.55
N LEU A 227 17.29 7.55 16.04
CA LEU A 227 16.39 8.61 16.50
C LEU A 227 15.89 8.22 17.89
N ALA A 228 16.07 9.11 18.86
CA ALA A 228 15.68 8.89 20.25
C ALA A 228 14.58 9.89 20.66
N ASN A 229 13.53 9.39 21.29
CA ASN A 229 12.39 10.15 21.78
C ASN A 229 11.84 11.15 20.73
N LEU A 230 11.75 10.72 19.48
CA LEU A 230 11.23 11.56 18.41
C LEU A 230 9.75 11.79 18.65
N LYS A 231 9.38 13.02 19.04
CA LYS A 231 8.00 13.47 19.03
C LYS A 231 7.53 13.61 17.58
N LEU A 232 6.53 12.83 17.21
CA LEU A 232 5.96 12.89 15.87
C LEU A 232 5.18 14.19 15.68
N LYS A 233 5.36 14.78 14.51
CA LYS A 233 4.70 16.00 14.05
C LYS A 233 4.22 15.79 12.62
N THR A 234 3.36 16.68 12.14
CA THR A 234 2.96 16.73 10.72
C THR A 234 4.15 17.00 9.80
N GLU A 235 5.14 17.74 10.29
CA GLU A 235 6.42 17.93 9.61
C GLU A 235 7.24 16.62 9.57
N LYS A 236 7.77 16.30 8.39
CA LYS A 236 8.52 15.07 8.17
C LYS A 236 9.93 15.12 8.75
N LYS A 237 10.24 14.18 9.65
CA LYS A 237 11.63 13.86 9.97
C LYS A 237 12.23 13.02 8.84
N LYS A 238 13.38 13.46 8.31
CA LYS A 238 14.09 12.80 7.21
C LYS A 238 15.46 12.32 7.67
N LEU A 239 15.88 11.15 7.21
CA LEU A 239 17.19 10.56 7.48
C LEU A 239 17.68 9.86 6.21
N LEU A 240 18.96 10.02 5.89
CA LEU A 240 19.62 9.19 4.89
C LEU A 240 20.21 7.97 5.61
N ILE A 241 19.86 6.78 5.16
CA ILE A 241 20.27 5.53 5.80
C ILE A 241 21.22 4.77 4.87
N ASN A 242 22.37 4.36 5.40
CA ASN A 242 23.32 3.51 4.70
C ASN A 242 23.05 2.07 5.11
N LEU A 243 22.88 1.20 4.12
CA LEU A 243 22.49 -0.19 4.27
C LEU A 243 23.66 -1.10 3.88
N LYS A 244 23.78 -2.23 4.54
CA LYS A 244 24.72 -3.28 4.16
C LYS A 244 24.11 -4.12 3.04
N LYS A 245 24.94 -4.82 2.26
CA LYS A 245 24.44 -5.85 1.35
C LYS A 245 23.71 -6.94 2.16
N GLY A 246 22.60 -7.48 1.62
CA GLY A 246 21.77 -8.44 2.33
C GLY A 246 20.76 -7.78 3.28
N SER A 247 20.44 -8.46 4.39
CA SER A 247 19.40 -8.04 5.33
C SER A 247 19.85 -6.88 6.22
N ASN A 248 18.97 -5.90 6.38
CA ASN A 248 19.07 -4.79 7.32
C ASN A 248 17.72 -4.64 8.02
N THR A 249 17.71 -4.20 9.27
CA THR A 249 16.47 -4.03 10.02
C THR A 249 16.29 -2.58 10.43
N ILE A 250 15.14 -2.01 10.13
CA ILE A 250 14.63 -0.80 10.78
C ILE A 250 13.59 -1.22 11.80
N GLU A 251 13.77 -0.83 13.05
CA GLU A 251 12.78 -1.04 14.11
C GLU A 251 12.22 0.31 14.55
N VAL A 252 10.89 0.41 14.58
CA VAL A 252 10.18 1.57 15.13
C VAL A 252 9.51 1.15 16.42
N LYS A 253 9.93 1.75 17.53
CA LYS A 253 9.43 1.45 18.88
C LYS A 253 8.61 2.60 19.41
N THR A 254 7.38 2.33 19.84
CA THR A 254 6.51 3.34 20.44
C THR A 254 6.88 3.56 21.90
N ILE A 255 7.37 4.75 22.22
CA ILE A 255 7.66 5.17 23.60
C ILE A 255 6.41 5.76 24.24
N ASN A 256 5.64 6.52 23.46
CA ASN A 256 4.34 7.06 23.83
C ASN A 256 3.40 7.01 22.61
N SER A 257 2.16 6.57 22.81
CA SER A 257 1.11 6.52 21.77
C SER A 257 0.18 7.73 21.79
N GLY A 258 0.57 8.80 22.49
CA GLY A 258 -0.21 10.04 22.53
C GLY A 258 -1.55 9.85 23.26
N LYS A 259 -2.60 10.44 22.68
CA LYS A 259 -3.97 10.36 23.23
C LYS A 259 -4.74 9.16 22.70
N ILE A 260 -4.23 8.53 21.64
CA ILE A 260 -4.81 7.34 21.03
C ILE A 260 -4.09 6.10 21.58
N LYS A 261 -4.72 4.93 21.42
CA LYS A 261 -4.19 3.66 21.95
C LYS A 261 -2.88 3.22 21.27
N THR A 262 -2.73 3.56 19.99
CA THR A 262 -1.58 3.22 19.15
C THR A 262 -0.98 4.50 18.60
N ASN A 263 0.31 4.46 18.23
CA ASN A 263 0.88 5.54 17.44
C ASN A 263 0.21 5.64 16.06
N THR A 264 0.35 6.81 15.42
CA THR A 264 -0.16 7.11 14.07
C THR A 264 0.98 7.55 13.15
N ALA A 265 2.13 6.90 13.26
CA ALA A 265 3.30 7.23 12.45
C ALA A 265 3.09 6.76 11.01
N LYS A 266 3.39 7.63 10.03
CA LYS A 266 3.58 7.22 8.64
C LYS A 266 5.06 7.20 8.32
N ILE A 267 5.48 6.11 7.69
CA ILE A 267 6.86 5.85 7.31
C ILE A 267 6.92 5.81 5.78
N LYS A 268 7.92 6.47 5.20
CA LYS A 268 8.29 6.32 3.79
C LYS A 268 9.76 6.02 3.62
N ILE A 269 10.05 5.03 2.79
CA ILE A 269 11.42 4.69 2.38
C ILE A 269 11.51 4.94 0.88
N TYR A 270 12.51 5.70 0.42
CA TYR A 270 12.72 6.00 -0.99
C TYR A 270 14.01 5.38 -1.49
N GLU A 271 13.94 4.78 -2.67
CA GLU A 271 15.07 4.38 -3.50
C GLU A 271 14.90 4.99 -4.89
N ALA A 272 15.70 6.01 -5.21
CA ALA A 272 15.57 6.78 -6.46
C ALA A 272 14.12 7.26 -6.69
N ASN A 273 13.44 6.73 -7.71
CA ASN A 273 12.07 7.08 -8.07
C ASN A 273 11.00 6.17 -7.42
N ARG A 274 11.41 5.14 -6.68
CA ARG A 274 10.52 4.21 -5.99
C ARG A 274 10.38 4.62 -4.53
N PHE A 275 9.21 4.38 -3.95
CA PHE A 275 9.00 4.54 -2.51
C PHE A 275 8.08 3.46 -1.96
N TYR A 276 8.28 3.16 -0.68
CA TYR A 276 7.51 2.22 0.13
C TYR A 276 6.85 3.04 1.24
N GLU A 277 5.52 2.93 1.40
CA GLU A 277 4.76 3.70 2.40
C GLU A 277 4.07 2.73 3.37
N PHE A 278 4.24 2.98 4.66
CA PHE A 278 3.65 2.19 5.74
C PHE A 278 2.94 3.10 6.76
N LEU A 279 1.80 2.65 7.28
CA LEU A 279 1.12 3.27 8.42
C LEU A 279 1.33 2.39 9.65
N SER A 280 2.03 2.93 10.64
CA SER A 280 2.27 2.29 11.93
C SER A 280 1.02 2.37 12.81
N ASN A 281 0.66 1.23 13.42
CA ASN A 281 -0.37 1.15 14.46
C ASN A 281 0.16 0.33 15.65
N ILE A 282 1.09 0.90 16.42
CA ILE A 282 1.86 0.17 17.44
C ILE A 282 1.51 0.68 18.84
N ASN A 283 1.16 -0.23 19.75
CA ASN A 283 0.88 0.11 21.16
C ASN A 283 2.14 0.60 21.90
N LYS A 284 1.96 1.37 22.97
CA LYS A 284 3.05 1.81 23.84
C LYS A 284 3.91 0.63 24.33
N GLY A 285 5.23 0.77 24.23
CA GLY A 285 6.22 -0.23 24.65
C GLY A 285 6.51 -1.31 23.61
N LYS A 286 5.69 -1.42 22.56
CA LYS A 286 5.84 -2.37 21.47
C LYS A 286 6.62 -1.76 20.31
N SER A 287 7.04 -2.62 19.39
CA SER A 287 7.73 -2.23 18.17
C SER A 287 7.22 -3.01 16.97
N ALA A 288 7.61 -2.55 15.79
CA ALA A 288 7.43 -3.25 14.54
C ALA A 288 8.69 -3.07 13.70
N LYS A 289 8.91 -4.01 12.78
CA LYS A 289 10.16 -4.10 12.02
C LYS A 289 9.91 -4.00 10.52
N ILE A 290 10.83 -3.32 9.85
CA ILE A 290 10.97 -3.34 8.40
C ILE A 290 12.31 -4.01 8.11
N ASN A 291 12.26 -5.22 7.57
CA ASN A 291 13.41 -5.89 7.00
C ASN A 291 13.66 -5.34 5.59
N ILE A 292 14.89 -4.92 5.33
CA ILE A 292 15.31 -4.37 4.05
C ILE A 292 16.38 -5.30 3.49
N VAL A 293 16.06 -5.97 2.40
CA VAL A 293 17.00 -6.82 1.69
C VAL A 293 17.58 -6.02 0.52
N VAL A 294 18.86 -5.70 0.61
CA VAL A 294 19.61 -5.07 -0.48
C VAL A 294 20.16 -6.18 -1.39
N LYS A 295 19.66 -6.21 -2.63
CA LYS A 295 20.06 -7.15 -3.70
C LYS A 295 21.50 -6.86 -4.17
#